data_AF-A0A530R1Y1-F1
#
_entry.id   AF-A0A530R1Y1-F1
#
_cell.length_a   1.000
_cell.length_b   1.000
_cell.length_c   1.000
_cell.angle_alpha   90.00
_cell.angle_beta   90.00
_cell.angle_gamma   90.00
#
_symmetry.space_group_name_H-M   'P 1'
#
loop_
_entity.id
_entity.type
_entity.pdbx_description
1 polymer ?
#
loop_
_entity_poly.entity_id
_entity_poly.type
_entity_poly.pdbx_seq_one_letter_code
_entity_poly.pdbx_strand_id
1 'polypeptide(L)'
;EKAGDADRSAYPDIPMEDWITESARQVRVAKAIGAASALLALKPAEVRLRKLDAAAHNRFRRGIRQISRGRAIVTDRLHVHICSLLIGRPHAVLDNSYGKIRRFMAAFSGGSDLSYKATSLDDGIGWARQAAAVAA
;
A
#
# COMPACT_ATOMS: atom_id res chain seq x y z
N GLU A 1 2.33 -4.26 -11.88
CA GLU A 1 1.71 -5.58 -11.66
C GLU A 1 0.31 -5.30 -11.13
N LYS A 2 -0.71 -5.56 -11.95
CA LYS A 2 -2.11 -5.23 -11.69
C LYS A 2 -2.91 -6.51 -11.97
N ALA A 3 -3.67 -6.99 -11.01
CA ALA A 3 -4.60 -8.09 -11.22
C ALA A 3 -5.83 -7.57 -11.98
N GLY A 4 -5.75 -7.55 -13.31
CA GLY A 4 -6.87 -7.16 -14.20
C GLY A 4 -7.37 -5.73 -14.02
N ASP A 5 -8.26 -5.27 -14.92
CA ASP A 5 -9.08 -4.09 -14.64
C ASP A 5 -10.37 -4.58 -13.98
N ALA A 6 -10.45 -4.46 -12.65
CA ALA A 6 -11.71 -4.67 -11.96
C ALA A 6 -12.66 -3.52 -12.31
N ASP A 7 -13.88 -3.84 -12.73
CA ASP A 7 -14.90 -2.85 -13.02
C ASP A 7 -15.25 -2.08 -11.74
N ARG A 8 -14.92 -0.79 -11.73
CA ARG A 8 -15.12 0.08 -10.56
C ARG A 8 -16.60 0.31 -10.26
N SER A 9 -17.47 0.14 -11.25
CA SER A 9 -18.91 0.33 -11.10
C SER A 9 -19.58 -0.78 -10.28
N ALA A 10 -18.95 -1.95 -10.18
CA ALA A 10 -19.49 -3.10 -9.46
C ALA A 10 -19.51 -2.91 -7.92
N TYR A 11 -18.68 -2.01 -7.38
CA TYR A 11 -18.57 -1.78 -5.93
C TYR A 11 -18.55 -0.27 -5.58
N PRO A 12 -19.69 0.43 -5.74
CA PRO A 12 -19.75 1.89 -5.63
C PRO A 12 -19.51 2.41 -4.20
N ASP A 13 -19.73 1.57 -3.18
CA ASP A 13 -19.57 1.89 -1.76
C ASP A 13 -18.16 1.64 -1.22
N ILE A 14 -17.27 1.03 -2.02
CA ILE A 14 -15.92 0.65 -1.60
C ILE A 14 -14.90 1.66 -2.14
N PRO A 15 -14.20 2.41 -1.27
CA PRO A 15 -13.15 3.33 -1.72
C PRO A 15 -11.98 2.57 -2.36
N MET A 16 -11.81 2.72 -3.67
CA MET A 16 -10.69 2.14 -4.42
C MET A 16 -9.59 3.17 -4.67
N GLU A 17 -8.33 2.79 -4.41
CA GLU A 17 -7.16 3.62 -4.65
C GLU A 17 -6.06 2.85 -5.37
N ASP A 18 -5.39 3.52 -6.32
CA ASP A 18 -4.22 2.98 -7.01
C ASP A 18 -2.97 3.81 -6.67
N TRP A 19 -1.93 3.15 -6.16
CA TRP A 19 -0.65 3.80 -5.83
C TRP A 19 0.13 4.33 -7.04
N ILE A 20 -0.25 3.94 -8.26
CA ILE A 20 0.28 4.51 -9.51
C ILE A 20 -0.17 5.96 -9.68
N THR A 21 -1.37 6.30 -9.18
CA THR A 21 -1.86 7.68 -9.22
C THR A 21 -1.27 8.47 -8.05
N GLU A 22 -0.46 9.48 -8.36
CA GLU A 22 0.14 10.36 -7.34
C GLU A 22 0.12 11.84 -7.73
N SER A 23 0.05 12.71 -6.73
CA SER A 23 0.13 14.16 -6.95
C SER A 23 1.56 14.58 -7.29
N ALA A 24 1.78 14.99 -8.55
CA ALA A 24 3.06 15.52 -9.00
C ALA A 24 3.52 16.72 -8.15
N ARG A 25 2.59 17.56 -7.68
CA ARG A 25 2.88 18.72 -6.81
C ARG A 25 3.49 18.27 -5.48
N GLN A 26 2.88 17.30 -4.81
CA GLN A 26 3.38 16.81 -3.52
C GLN A 26 4.79 16.22 -3.65
N VAL A 27 5.05 15.46 -4.72
CA VAL A 27 6.39 14.89 -4.98
C VAL A 27 7.41 15.99 -5.29
N ARG A 28 7.04 17.01 -6.09
CA ARG A 28 7.93 18.15 -6.38
C ARG A 28 8.27 18.93 -5.11
N VAL A 29 7.30 19.19 -4.25
CA VAL A 29 7.51 19.86 -2.94
C VAL A 29 8.46 19.02 -2.07
N ALA A 30 8.22 17.71 -1.94
CA ALA A 30 9.11 16.84 -1.17
C ALA A 30 10.56 16.86 -1.70
N LYS A 31 10.74 16.81 -3.02
CA LYS A 31 12.07 16.95 -3.65
C LYS A 31 12.70 18.30 -3.36
N ALA A 32 11.95 19.40 -3.42
CA ALA A 32 12.46 20.74 -3.11
C ALA A 32 12.95 20.83 -1.66
N ILE A 33 12.17 20.30 -0.70
CA ILE A 33 12.56 20.22 0.71
C ILE A 33 13.85 19.40 0.88
N GLY A 34 13.95 18.23 0.23
CA GLY A 34 15.15 17.40 0.27
C GLY A 34 16.39 18.07 -0.35
N ALA A 35 16.21 18.87 -1.40
CA ALA A 35 17.31 19.64 -1.98
C ALA A 35 17.78 20.76 -1.03
N ALA A 36 16.84 21.50 -0.45
CA ALA A 36 17.12 22.60 0.48
C ALA A 36 17.84 22.09 1.74
N SER A 37 17.44 20.94 2.29
CA SER A 37 18.08 20.38 3.48
C SER A 37 19.54 20.00 3.24
N ALA A 38 19.89 19.50 2.05
CA ALA A 38 21.27 19.19 1.67
C ALA A 38 22.16 20.45 1.60
N LEU A 39 21.60 21.55 1.06
CA LEU A 39 22.29 22.84 0.97
C LEU A 39 22.50 23.47 2.34
N LEU A 40 21.47 23.46 3.20
CA LEU A 40 21.56 23.96 4.58
C LEU A 40 22.57 23.17 5.43
N ALA A 41 22.70 21.86 5.17
CA ALA A 41 23.69 21.01 5.82
C ALA A 41 25.12 21.17 5.24
N LEU A 42 25.34 22.10 4.30
CA LEU A 42 26.60 22.32 3.58
C LEU A 42 27.14 21.06 2.87
N LYS A 43 26.24 20.19 2.40
CA LYS A 43 26.56 18.92 1.71
C LYS A 43 26.02 18.92 0.28
N PRO A 44 26.55 19.76 -0.62
CA PRO A 44 26.01 19.92 -1.97
C PRO A 44 26.07 18.63 -2.80
N ALA A 45 27.06 17.76 -2.57
CA ALA A 45 27.17 16.46 -3.22
C ALA A 45 26.00 15.51 -2.89
N GLU A 46 25.32 15.69 -1.76
CA GLU A 46 24.20 14.85 -1.33
C GLU A 46 22.84 15.30 -1.89
N VAL A 47 22.76 16.45 -2.59
CA VAL A 47 21.48 17.03 -3.05
C VAL A 47 20.64 16.02 -3.83
N ARG A 48 21.26 15.27 -4.76
CA ARG A 48 20.54 14.26 -5.56
C ARG A 48 20.00 13.14 -4.68
N LEU A 49 20.79 12.64 -3.73
CA LEU A 49 20.39 11.60 -2.80
C LEU A 49 19.22 12.07 -1.94
N ARG A 50 19.33 13.24 -1.31
CA ARG A 50 18.30 13.80 -0.42
C ARG A 50 16.98 14.10 -1.15
N LYS A 51 17.04 14.52 -2.42
CA LYS A 51 15.85 14.67 -3.28
C LYS A 51 15.13 13.32 -3.49
N LEU A 52 15.88 12.28 -3.82
CA LEU A 52 15.32 10.95 -4.08
C LEU A 52 14.76 10.34 -2.79
N ASP A 53 15.49 10.48 -1.69
CA ASP A 53 15.09 10.01 -0.38
C ASP A 53 13.81 10.71 0.11
N ALA A 54 13.72 12.03 -0.03
CA ALA A 54 12.51 12.78 0.31
C ALA A 54 11.30 12.35 -0.53
N ALA A 55 11.50 12.07 -1.82
CA ALA A 55 10.44 11.55 -2.68
C ALA A 55 10.00 10.14 -2.26
N ALA A 56 10.93 9.25 -1.92
CA ALA A 56 10.65 7.91 -1.44
C ALA A 56 9.86 7.95 -0.12
N HIS A 57 10.32 8.73 0.86
CA HIS A 57 9.62 8.94 2.12
C HIS A 57 8.22 9.54 1.94
N ASN A 58 8.05 10.50 1.02
CA ASN A 58 6.74 11.06 0.73
C ASN A 58 5.76 9.98 0.22
N ARG A 59 6.21 9.13 -0.70
CA ARG A 59 5.40 8.03 -1.25
C ARG A 59 5.07 6.98 -0.20
N PHE A 60 6.06 6.58 0.60
CA PHE A 60 5.87 5.61 1.67
C PHE A 60 4.86 6.13 2.71
N ARG A 61 5.03 7.37 3.19
CA ARG A 61 4.08 7.99 4.12
C ARG A 61 2.68 8.11 3.53
N ARG A 62 2.55 8.40 2.23
CA ARG A 62 1.27 8.39 1.54
C ARG A 62 0.63 7.00 1.59
N GLY A 63 1.36 5.97 1.18
CA GLY A 63 0.88 4.59 1.20
C GLY A 63 0.44 4.15 2.60
N ILE A 64 1.24 4.44 3.63
CA ILE A 64 0.87 4.14 5.02
C ILE A 64 -0.41 4.87 5.44
N ARG A 65 -0.58 6.16 5.13
CA ARG A 65 -1.84 6.86 5.41
C ARG A 65 -3.04 6.24 4.69
N GLN A 66 -2.86 5.80 3.44
CA GLN A 66 -3.90 5.14 2.66
C GLN A 66 -4.29 3.77 3.22
N ILE A 67 -3.33 3.01 3.76
CA ILE A 67 -3.59 1.73 4.44
C ILE A 67 -4.27 1.99 5.79
N SER A 68 -3.73 2.90 6.59
CA SER A 68 -4.20 3.17 7.96
C SER A 68 -5.64 3.68 8.03
N ARG A 69 -6.19 4.28 6.97
CA ARG A 69 -7.59 4.75 6.94
C ARG A 69 -8.60 3.61 6.77
N GLY A 70 -8.16 2.44 6.31
CA GLY A 70 -9.02 1.27 6.13
C GLY A 70 -9.21 0.50 7.44
N ARG A 71 -10.46 0.12 7.75
CA ARG A 71 -10.75 -0.82 8.85
C ARG A 71 -10.33 -2.25 8.47
N ALA A 72 -10.55 -2.61 7.21
CA ALA A 72 -10.00 -3.78 6.56
C ALA A 72 -9.64 -3.43 5.10
N ILE A 73 -8.73 -4.18 4.49
CA ILE A 73 -8.19 -3.88 3.16
C ILE A 73 -8.31 -5.10 2.26
N VAL A 74 -8.57 -4.90 0.97
CA VAL A 74 -8.43 -5.93 -0.06
C VAL A 74 -7.34 -5.48 -1.01
N THR A 75 -6.38 -6.35 -1.33
CA THR A 75 -5.24 -5.97 -2.16
C THR A 75 -4.66 -7.11 -2.99
N ASP A 76 -4.18 -6.79 -4.19
CA ASP A 76 -3.33 -7.64 -5.02
C ASP A 76 -1.84 -7.24 -4.94
N ARG A 77 -1.50 -6.28 -4.08
CA ARG A 77 -0.15 -5.70 -3.98
C ARG A 77 0.60 -6.27 -2.79
N LEU A 78 1.72 -6.92 -3.06
CA LEU A 78 2.61 -7.46 -2.03
C LEU A 78 3.03 -6.41 -0.98
N HIS A 79 3.36 -5.19 -1.40
CA HIS A 79 3.76 -4.15 -0.44
C HIS A 79 2.62 -3.68 0.46
N VAL A 80 1.36 -3.74 -0.02
CA VAL A 80 0.20 -3.44 0.83
C VAL A 80 0.03 -4.57 1.86
N HIS A 81 0.19 -5.83 1.47
CA HIS A 81 0.21 -6.97 2.40
C HIS A 81 1.26 -6.79 3.50
N ILE A 82 2.53 -6.57 3.12
CA ILE A 82 3.63 -6.39 4.07
C ILE A 82 3.37 -5.22 5.01
N CYS A 83 3.00 -4.04 4.48
CA CYS A 83 2.75 -2.88 5.31
C CYS A 83 1.56 -3.11 6.25
N SER A 84 0.48 -3.74 5.79
CA SER A 84 -0.71 -4.02 6.59
C SER A 84 -0.40 -4.95 7.76
N LEU A 85 0.43 -5.98 7.56
CA LEU A 85 0.94 -6.82 8.65
C LEU A 85 1.70 -5.98 9.68
N LEU A 86 2.64 -5.14 9.22
CA LEU A 86 3.50 -4.34 10.11
C LEU A 86 2.72 -3.32 10.95
N ILE A 87 1.61 -2.79 10.42
CA ILE A 87 0.78 -1.82 11.14
C ILE A 87 -0.49 -2.41 11.76
N GLY A 88 -0.62 -3.74 11.78
CA GLY A 88 -1.72 -4.44 12.45
C GLY A 88 -3.09 -4.27 11.79
N ARG A 89 -3.14 -4.11 10.46
CA ARG A 89 -4.42 -3.93 9.73
C ARG A 89 -4.92 -5.26 9.15
N PRO A 90 -6.18 -5.66 9.43
CA PRO A 90 -6.80 -6.80 8.79
C PRO A 90 -6.87 -6.61 7.27
N HIS A 91 -6.46 -7.60 6.50
CA HIS A 91 -6.47 -7.49 5.04
C HIS A 91 -6.62 -8.83 4.32
N ALA A 92 -7.42 -8.83 3.26
CA ALA A 92 -7.50 -9.90 2.28
C ALA A 92 -6.50 -9.66 1.15
N VAL A 93 -5.84 -10.72 0.71
CA VAL A 93 -4.90 -10.68 -0.40
C VAL A 93 -5.36 -11.54 -1.56
N LEU A 94 -5.30 -10.96 -2.76
CA LEU A 94 -5.53 -11.63 -4.03
C LEU A 94 -4.18 -11.99 -4.62
N ASP A 95 -3.94 -13.28 -4.83
CA ASP A 95 -2.71 -13.71 -5.48
C ASP A 95 -2.79 -13.38 -6.97
N ASN A 96 -1.70 -12.85 -7.51
CA ASN A 96 -1.60 -12.59 -8.94
C ASN A 96 -1.12 -13.86 -9.68
N SER A 97 -1.16 -13.83 -11.01
CA SER A 97 -0.80 -14.96 -11.89
C SER A 97 0.61 -15.52 -11.65
N TYR A 98 1.50 -14.75 -11.01
CA TYR A 98 2.89 -15.13 -10.72
C TYR A 98 3.08 -15.82 -9.36
N GLY A 99 2.03 -15.89 -8.53
CA GLY A 99 2.07 -16.57 -7.24
C GLY A 99 2.92 -15.87 -6.17
N LYS A 100 3.22 -14.58 -6.36
CA LYS A 100 4.17 -13.85 -5.51
C LYS A 100 3.68 -13.72 -4.07
N ILE A 101 2.40 -13.42 -3.90
CA ILE A 101 1.82 -13.24 -2.57
C ILE A 101 1.70 -14.59 -1.88
N ARG A 102 1.25 -15.63 -2.59
CA ARG A 102 1.20 -16.99 -2.03
C ARG A 102 2.58 -17.46 -1.56
N ARG A 103 3.63 -17.25 -2.35
CA ARG A 103 5.01 -17.61 -1.97
C ARG A 103 5.46 -16.84 -0.73
N PHE A 104 5.16 -15.54 -0.66
CA PHE A 104 5.48 -14.73 0.51
C PHE A 104 4.73 -15.20 1.76
N MET A 105 3.41 -15.43 1.65
CA MET A 105 2.61 -15.94 2.76
C MET A 105 3.13 -17.28 3.27
N ALA A 106 3.41 -18.23 2.38
CA ALA A 106 3.94 -19.53 2.76
C ALA A 106 5.27 -19.44 3.53
N ALA A 107 6.11 -18.45 3.21
CA ALA A 107 7.41 -18.29 3.84
C ALA A 107 7.36 -17.48 5.15
N PHE A 108 6.46 -16.50 5.28
CA PHE A 108 6.57 -15.49 6.34
C PHE A 108 5.29 -15.16 7.11
N SER A 109 4.11 -15.26 6.50
CA SER A 109 2.88 -14.65 7.06
C SER A 109 1.62 -15.52 7.03
N GLY A 110 1.71 -16.76 6.56
CA GLY A 110 0.56 -17.65 6.36
C GLY A 110 -0.18 -18.06 7.64
N GLY A 111 0.43 -17.89 8.82
CA GLY A 111 -0.18 -18.16 10.12
C GLY A 111 -0.75 -16.95 10.85
N SER A 112 -0.81 -15.78 10.20
CA SER A 112 -1.30 -14.55 10.82
C SER A 112 -2.81 -14.39 10.66
N ASP A 113 -3.53 -14.23 11.77
CA ASP A 113 -4.99 -13.93 11.79
C ASP A 113 -5.34 -12.59 11.11
N LEU A 114 -4.35 -11.71 10.92
CA LEU A 114 -4.54 -10.43 10.22
C LEU A 114 -4.68 -10.56 8.70
N SER A 115 -4.26 -11.69 8.09
CA SER A 115 -4.20 -11.82 6.63
C SER A 115 -5.03 -12.98 6.12
N TYR A 116 -5.93 -12.71 5.18
CA TYR A 116 -6.77 -13.71 4.55
C TYR A 116 -6.38 -13.90 3.09
N LYS A 117 -6.23 -15.15 2.64
CA LYS A 117 -5.93 -15.47 1.25
C LYS A 117 -7.24 -15.63 0.47
N ALA A 118 -7.62 -14.59 -0.26
CA ALA A 118 -8.83 -14.58 -1.06
C ALA A 118 -8.66 -15.40 -2.35
N THR A 119 -9.73 -16.09 -2.74
CA THR A 119 -9.85 -16.89 -3.96
C THR A 119 -10.43 -16.10 -5.13
N SER A 120 -11.18 -15.03 -4.85
CA SER A 120 -11.74 -14.07 -5.80
C SER A 120 -11.87 -12.70 -5.15
N LEU A 121 -12.12 -11.65 -5.96
CA LEU A 121 -12.35 -10.31 -5.44
C LEU A 121 -13.57 -10.27 -4.51
N ASP A 122 -14.66 -10.93 -4.87
CA ASP A 122 -15.88 -11.02 -4.05
C ASP A 122 -15.63 -11.72 -2.71
N ASP A 123 -14.86 -12.81 -2.70
CA ASP A 123 -14.45 -13.51 -1.48
C ASP A 123 -13.62 -12.59 -0.57
N GLY A 124 -12.65 -11.88 -1.14
CA GLY A 124 -11.84 -10.90 -0.41
C GLY A 124 -12.68 -9.75 0.17
N ILE A 125 -13.64 -9.23 -0.59
CA ILE A 125 -14.57 -8.19 -0.13
C ILE A 125 -15.49 -8.71 0.98
N GLY A 126 -16.04 -9.91 0.82
CA GLY A 126 -16.90 -10.55 1.81
C GLY A 126 -16.19 -10.70 3.16
N TRP A 127 -14.97 -11.23 3.14
CA TRP A 127 -14.13 -11.32 4.34
C TRP A 127 -13.81 -9.94 4.93
N ALA A 128 -13.41 -8.97 4.09
CA ALA A 128 -13.03 -7.65 4.57
C ALA A 128 -14.20 -6.89 5.22
N ARG A 129 -15.43 -7.07 4.74
CA ARG A 129 -16.65 -6.53 5.38
C ARG A 129 -16.84 -7.08 6.78
N GLN A 130 -16.65 -8.39 6.98
CA GLN A 130 -16.75 -9.01 8.30
C GLN A 130 -15.64 -8.50 9.23
N ALA A 131 -14.39 -8.50 8.77
CA ALA A 131 -13.25 -8.01 9.54
C ALA A 131 -13.41 -6.52 9.95
N ALA A 132 -13.93 -5.68 9.04
CA ALA A 132 -14.18 -4.27 9.32
C ALA A 132 -15.31 -4.02 10.33
N ALA A 133 -16.27 -4.96 10.46
CA ALA A 133 -17.34 -4.88 11.44
C ALA A 133 -16.86 -5.26 12.85
N VAL A 134 -15.93 -6.22 12.96
CA VAL A 134 -15.35 -6.66 14.25
C VAL A 134 -14.36 -5.63 14.80
N ALA A 135 -13.68 -4.88 13.93
CA ALA A 135 -12.74 -3.83 14.32
C ALA A 135 -13.40 -2.49 14.75
N ALA A 136 -14.73 -2.42 14.80
CA ALA A 136 -15.52 -1.23 15.14
C ALA A 136 -15.92 -1.25 16.62
#